data_AF-A0A166HEW2-F1
#
_entry.id   AF-A0A166HEW2-F1
#
_cell.length_a   1.000
_cell.length_b   1.000
_cell.length_c   1.000
_cell.angle_alpha   90.00
_cell.angle_beta   90.00
_cell.angle_gamma   90.00
#
_symmetry.space_group_name_H-M   'P 1'
#
loop_
_entity.id
_entity.type
_entity.pdbx_description
1 polymer ?
#
loop_
_entity_poly.entity_id
_entity_poly.type
_entity_poly.pdbx_seq_one_letter_code
_entity_poly.pdbx_strand_id
1 'polypeptide(L)'
;MTPVGRVRLLAVKFIASVAFCLAAALTVMIVGILIGLVLFPAGPVTLLSGSTVPLVDAIGRALVIAVYAALSLVALVAVGLFFSTLTDVPVGAMAATVVVSIASQIVGSLSQLDALHPFLLTDRWFDFADLLRDPIAWSSFGENALLQLAYVAVFGSLAIGRFTTRDILS
;
A
#
# COMPACT_ATOMS: atom_id res chain seq x y z
N MET A 1 -32.22 13.14 -8.39
CA MET A 1 -30.90 12.52 -8.21
C MET A 1 -30.52 11.91 -9.55
N THR A 2 -29.58 12.52 -10.27
CA THR A 2 -29.14 12.02 -11.59
C THR A 2 -28.29 10.77 -11.39
N PRO A 3 -28.51 9.69 -12.17
CA PRO A 3 -27.80 8.43 -11.98
C PRO A 3 -26.31 8.65 -12.23
N VAL A 4 -25.50 8.48 -11.19
CA VAL A 4 -24.04 8.44 -11.34
C VAL A 4 -23.69 7.09 -11.95
N GLY A 5 -22.94 7.10 -13.05
CA GLY A 5 -22.47 5.86 -13.68
C GLY A 5 -21.73 4.97 -12.67
N ARG A 6 -22.09 3.69 -12.60
CA ARG A 6 -21.58 2.72 -11.61
C ARG A 6 -20.04 2.69 -11.56
N VAL A 7 -19.40 2.82 -12.72
CA VAL A 7 -17.93 2.89 -12.86
C VAL A 7 -17.35 4.15 -12.22
N ARG A 8 -18.02 5.30 -12.35
CA ARG A 8 -17.56 6.56 -11.75
C ARG A 8 -17.64 6.51 -10.23
N LEU A 9 -18.69 5.90 -9.68
CA LEU A 9 -18.82 5.69 -8.23
C LEU A 9 -17.71 4.77 -7.70
N LEU A 10 -17.40 3.69 -8.44
CA LEU A 10 -16.30 2.79 -8.11
C LEU A 10 -14.95 3.51 -8.11
N ALA A 11 -14.67 4.30 -9.15
CA ALA A 11 -13.42 5.04 -9.29
C ALA A 11 -13.24 6.08 -8.17
N VAL A 12 -14.31 6.83 -7.82
CA VAL A 12 -14.27 7.79 -6.70
C VAL A 12 -14.00 7.09 -5.38
N LYS A 13 -14.63 5.93 -5.12
CA LYS A 13 -14.39 5.14 -3.91
C LYS A 13 -12.93 4.67 -3.84
N PHE A 14 -12.38 4.18 -4.95
CA PHE A 14 -10.98 3.77 -5.03
C PHE A 14 -10.02 4.95 -4.74
N ILE A 15 -10.21 6.09 -5.41
CA ILE A 15 -9.37 7.28 -5.23
C ILE A 15 -9.46 7.80 -3.78
N ALA A 16 -10.66 7.83 -3.20
CA ALA A 16 -10.85 8.25 -1.82
C ALA A 16 -10.12 7.33 -0.83
N SER A 17 -10.18 6.01 -1.04
CA SER A 17 -9.45 5.03 -0.22
C SER A 17 -7.94 5.18 -0.36
N VAL A 18 -7.41 5.40 -1.57
CA VAL A 18 -5.98 5.64 -1.79
C VAL A 18 -5.53 6.95 -1.13
N ALA A 19 -6.32 8.02 -1.25
CA ALA A 19 -6.03 9.29 -0.59
C ALA A 19 -6.02 9.15 0.94
N PHE A 20 -6.93 8.34 1.50
CA PHE A 20 -6.93 8.00 2.92
C PHE A 20 -5.66 7.26 3.34
N CYS A 21 -5.22 6.25 2.57
CA CYS A 21 -3.97 5.53 2.84
C CYS A 21 -2.76 6.47 2.83
N LEU A 22 -2.71 7.41 1.88
CA LEU A 22 -1.65 8.42 1.82
C LEU A 22 -1.67 9.36 3.03
N ALA A 23 -2.85 9.86 3.40
CA ALA A 23 -3.00 10.72 4.57
C ALA A 23 -2.61 9.99 5.87
N ALA A 24 -2.97 8.71 6.00
CA ALA A 24 -2.59 7.87 7.13
C ALA A 24 -1.07 7.70 7.21
N ALA A 25 -0.41 7.37 6.09
CA ALA A 25 1.05 7.22 6.04
C ALA A 25 1.79 8.52 6.39
N LEU A 26 1.31 9.67 5.88
CA LEU A 26 1.87 10.98 6.22
C LEU A 26 1.65 11.32 7.70
N THR A 27 0.51 10.97 8.27
CA THR A 27 0.24 11.17 9.70
C THR A 27 1.23 10.38 10.54
N VAL A 28 1.47 9.11 10.20
CA VAL A 28 2.47 8.27 10.88
C VAL A 28 3.87 8.88 10.77
N MET A 29 4.25 9.38 9.59
CA MET A 29 5.53 10.06 9.38
C MET A 29 5.67 11.30 10.28
N ILE A 30 4.66 12.18 10.30
CA ILE A 30 4.69 13.42 11.10
C ILE A 30 4.81 13.07 12.59
N VAL A 31 3.99 12.14 13.08
CA VAL A 31 4.03 11.72 14.49
C VAL A 31 5.39 11.08 14.82
N GLY A 32 5.93 10.24 13.94
CA GLY A 32 7.25 9.63 14.10
C GLY A 32 8.37 10.67 14.18
N ILE A 33 8.35 11.70 13.32
CA ILE A 33 9.32 12.80 13.35
C ILE A 33 9.19 13.60 14.65
N LEU A 34 7.97 13.96 15.05
CA LEU A 34 7.73 14.73 16.27
C LEU A 34 8.23 14.00 17.51
N ILE A 35 7.87 12.72 17.65
CA ILE A 35 8.35 11.88 18.77
C ILE A 35 9.86 11.72 18.70
N GLY A 36 10.42 11.49 17.50
CA GLY A 36 11.86 11.40 17.30
C GLY A 36 12.61 12.65 17.75
N LEU A 37 12.11 13.84 17.43
CA LEU A 37 12.70 15.12 17.85
C LEU A 37 12.57 15.39 19.36
N VAL A 38 11.54 14.84 20.01
CA VAL A 38 11.35 14.95 21.46
C VAL A 38 12.30 14.00 22.21
N LEU A 39 12.49 12.78 21.71
CA LEU A 39 13.29 11.75 22.38
C LEU A 39 14.80 11.87 22.07
N PHE A 40 15.15 12.37 20.89
CA PHE A 40 16.53 12.48 20.43
C PHE A 40 16.87 13.94 20.14
N PRO A 41 18.00 14.46 20.66
CA PRO A 41 18.47 15.81 20.33
C PRO A 41 18.57 15.98 18.80
N ALA A 42 18.15 17.13 18.29
CA ALA A 42 18.23 17.45 16.85
C ALA A 42 19.69 17.48 16.38
N GLY A 43 20.19 16.31 15.97
CA GLY A 43 21.54 16.07 15.49
C GLY A 43 21.54 15.24 14.19
N PRO A 44 22.72 14.94 13.65
CA PRO A 44 22.85 14.12 12.44
C PRO A 44 22.22 12.74 12.64
N VAL A 45 21.34 12.33 11.72
CA VAL A 45 20.62 11.04 11.83
C VAL A 45 21.50 9.93 11.28
N THR A 46 21.76 8.89 12.06
CA THR A 46 22.50 7.70 11.61
C THR A 46 21.60 6.80 10.77
N LEU A 47 22.00 6.53 9.54
CA LEU A 47 21.34 5.58 8.64
C LEU A 47 21.73 4.14 8.96
N LEU A 48 21.03 3.17 8.35
CA LEU A 48 21.33 1.74 8.46
C LEU A 48 22.74 1.38 7.95
N SER A 49 23.28 2.21 7.05
CA SER A 49 24.65 2.13 6.52
C SER A 49 25.72 2.63 7.50
N GLY A 50 25.33 3.21 8.65
CA GLY A 50 26.24 3.83 9.61
C GLY A 50 26.70 5.25 9.22
N SER A 51 26.29 5.76 8.05
CA SER A 51 26.53 7.16 7.66
C SER A 51 25.58 8.10 8.41
N THR A 52 26.05 9.31 8.72
CA THR A 52 25.21 10.36 9.32
C THR A 52 24.76 11.33 8.25
N VAL A 53 23.47 11.64 8.25
CA VAL A 53 22.82 12.47 7.24
C VAL A 53 22.16 13.68 7.92
N PRO A 54 22.22 14.88 7.31
CA PRO A 54 21.56 16.04 7.87
C PRO A 54 20.04 15.83 7.99
N LEU A 55 19.42 16.49 8.98
CA LEU A 55 18.00 16.32 9.31
C LEU A 55 17.08 16.53 8.10
N VAL A 56 17.42 17.45 7.20
CA VAL A 56 16.62 17.75 5.99
C VAL A 56 16.53 16.55 5.04
N ASP A 57 17.63 15.83 4.85
CA ASP A 57 17.70 14.66 3.99
C ASP A 57 17.01 13.46 4.65
N ALA A 58 17.11 13.35 5.98
CA ALA A 58 16.37 12.34 6.74
C ALA A 58 14.85 12.54 6.62
N ILE A 59 14.36 13.78 6.69
CA ILE A 59 12.94 14.11 6.46
C ILE A 59 12.54 13.79 5.00
N GLY A 60 13.40 14.12 4.03
CA GLY A 60 13.17 13.77 2.62
C GLY A 60 13.03 12.25 2.42
N ARG A 61 13.90 11.45 3.02
CA ARG A 61 13.82 9.98 3.00
C ARG A 61 12.55 9.46 3.69
N ALA A 62 12.17 10.06 4.81
CA ALA A 62 10.93 9.70 5.51
C ALA A 62 9.68 9.94 4.65
N LEU A 63 9.67 11.01 3.86
CA LEU A 63 8.60 11.31 2.91
C LEU A 63 8.53 10.26 1.79
N VAL A 64 9.67 9.87 1.21
CA VAL A 64 9.73 8.82 0.19
C VAL A 64 9.22 7.48 0.75
N ILE A 65 9.57 7.14 1.99
CA ILE A 65 9.08 5.95 2.69
C ILE A 65 7.56 6.03 2.92
N ALA A 66 7.03 7.19 3.32
CA ALA A 66 5.59 7.36 3.51
C ALA A 66 4.82 7.16 2.19
N VAL A 67 5.33 7.68 1.07
CA VAL A 67 4.75 7.47 -0.25
C VAL A 67 4.85 6.00 -0.67
N TYR A 68 5.99 5.35 -0.43
CA TYR A 68 6.18 3.92 -0.70
C TYR A 68 5.19 3.04 0.07
N ALA A 69 4.97 3.35 1.35
CA ALA A 69 4.00 2.65 2.19
C ALA A 69 2.57 2.87 1.69
N ALA A 70 2.22 4.10 1.30
CA ALA A 70 0.90 4.41 0.73
C ALA A 70 0.65 3.66 -0.57
N LEU A 71 1.66 3.62 -1.46
CA LEU A 71 1.66 2.80 -2.68
C LEU A 71 1.41 1.33 -2.31
N SER A 72 2.17 0.76 -1.37
CA SER A 72 2.05 -0.63 -0.91
C SER A 72 0.63 -1.05 -0.49
N LEU A 73 -0.20 -0.09 -0.09
CA LEU A 73 -1.60 -0.33 0.26
C LEU A 73 -2.57 -0.24 -0.92
N VAL A 74 -2.20 0.34 -2.07
CA VAL A 74 -3.07 0.51 -3.24
C VAL A 74 -3.56 -0.83 -3.79
N ALA A 75 -2.68 -1.83 -3.88
CA ALA A 75 -3.07 -3.19 -4.27
C ALA A 75 -4.10 -3.77 -3.29
N LEU A 76 -3.90 -3.55 -1.99
CA LEU A 76 -4.82 -4.01 -0.94
C LEU A 76 -6.18 -3.30 -1.04
N VAL A 77 -6.19 -2.01 -1.36
CA VAL A 77 -7.42 -1.24 -1.64
C VAL A 77 -8.16 -1.84 -2.83
N ALA A 78 -7.47 -2.19 -3.92
CA ALA A 78 -8.11 -2.82 -5.09
C ALA A 78 -8.73 -4.18 -4.73
N VAL A 79 -8.04 -5.00 -3.95
CA VAL A 79 -8.54 -6.30 -3.47
C VAL A 79 -9.77 -6.12 -2.57
N GLY A 80 -9.71 -5.22 -1.59
CA GLY A 80 -10.83 -4.98 -0.68
C GLY A 80 -12.04 -4.37 -1.38
N LEU A 81 -11.80 -3.53 -2.39
CA LEU A 81 -12.85 -2.98 -3.24
C LEU A 81 -13.51 -4.08 -4.08
N PHE A 82 -12.74 -5.03 -4.62
CA PHE A 82 -13.27 -6.21 -5.29
C PHE A 82 -14.12 -7.07 -4.35
N PHE A 83 -13.65 -7.40 -3.15
CA PHE A 83 -14.45 -8.15 -2.18
C PHE A 83 -15.72 -7.41 -1.78
N SER A 84 -15.68 -6.09 -1.64
CA SER A 84 -16.86 -5.25 -1.40
C SER A 84 -17.90 -5.32 -2.54
N THR A 85 -17.55 -5.83 -3.72
CA THR A 85 -18.51 -6.10 -4.82
C THR A 85 -19.16 -7.48 -4.72
N LEU A 86 -18.54 -8.41 -3.97
CA LEU A 86 -18.97 -9.80 -3.84
C LEU A 86 -19.90 -10.01 -2.64
N THR A 87 -19.74 -9.21 -1.59
CA THR A 87 -20.54 -9.30 -0.37
C THR A 87 -21.35 -8.04 -0.15
N ASP A 88 -22.59 -8.21 0.29
CA ASP A 88 -23.45 -7.12 0.74
C ASP A 88 -23.21 -6.77 2.22
N VAL A 89 -22.42 -7.58 2.94
CA VAL A 89 -22.03 -7.36 4.33
C VAL A 89 -20.64 -6.72 4.40
N PRO A 90 -20.51 -5.45 4.84
CA PRO A 90 -19.23 -4.74 4.88
C PRO A 90 -18.15 -5.44 5.70
N VAL A 91 -18.55 -6.08 6.82
CA VAL A 91 -17.65 -6.81 7.71
C VAL A 91 -16.96 -7.97 6.98
N GLY A 92 -17.69 -8.66 6.09
CA GLY A 92 -17.13 -9.75 5.31
C GLY A 92 -16.04 -9.28 4.33
N ALA A 93 -16.24 -8.12 3.70
CA ALA A 93 -15.26 -7.55 2.79
C ALA A 93 -13.98 -7.13 3.53
N MET A 94 -14.13 -6.51 4.70
CA MET A 94 -13.01 -6.13 5.56
C MET A 94 -12.23 -7.36 6.01
N ALA A 95 -12.91 -8.38 6.54
CA ALA A 95 -12.28 -9.62 7.00
C ALA A 95 -11.53 -10.34 5.87
N ALA A 96 -12.14 -10.46 4.69
CA ALA A 96 -11.50 -11.08 3.52
C ALA A 96 -10.20 -10.36 3.12
N THR A 97 -10.23 -9.02 3.10
CA THR A 97 -9.05 -8.20 2.75
C THR A 97 -7.89 -8.43 3.73
N VAL A 98 -8.21 -8.48 5.03
CA VAL A 98 -7.21 -8.74 6.09
C VAL A 98 -6.66 -10.16 5.98
N VAL A 99 -7.53 -11.16 5.80
CA VAL A 99 -7.11 -12.57 5.65
C VAL A 99 -6.19 -12.75 4.45
N VAL A 100 -6.45 -12.10 3.32
CA VAL A 100 -5.54 -12.15 2.15
C VAL A 100 -4.17 -11.56 2.47
N SER A 101 -4.11 -10.43 3.18
CA SER A 101 -2.84 -9.85 3.62
C SER A 101 -2.08 -10.77 4.58
N ILE A 102 -2.76 -11.37 5.54
CA ILE A 102 -2.13 -12.29 6.50
C ILE A 102 -1.66 -13.56 5.80
N ALA A 103 -2.48 -14.15 4.94
CA ALA A 103 -2.11 -15.34 4.17
C ALA A 103 -0.87 -15.07 3.31
N SER A 104 -0.80 -13.90 2.64
CA SER A 104 0.37 -13.47 1.89
C SER A 104 1.63 -13.41 2.76
N GLN A 105 1.54 -12.88 3.97
CA GLN A 105 2.68 -12.84 4.91
C GLN A 105 3.11 -14.25 5.35
N ILE A 106 2.16 -15.14 5.62
CA ILE A 106 2.43 -16.52 6.02
C ILE A 106 3.13 -17.27 4.88
N VAL A 107 2.66 -17.13 3.63
CA VAL A 107 3.32 -17.74 2.46
C VAL A 107 4.73 -17.18 2.27
N GLY A 108 4.92 -15.87 2.47
CA GLY A 108 6.24 -15.23 2.43
C GLY A 108 7.24 -15.76 3.47
N SER A 109 6.74 -16.33 4.57
CA SER A 109 7.58 -16.92 5.63
C SER A 109 8.06 -18.34 5.29
N LEU A 110 7.49 -18.98 4.27
CA LEU A 110 7.77 -20.36 3.88
C LEU A 110 8.77 -20.41 2.72
N SER A 111 9.97 -20.94 2.98
CA SER A 111 11.03 -21.09 1.95
C SER A 111 10.73 -22.12 0.87
N GLN A 112 9.75 -23.01 1.10
CA GLN A 112 9.33 -24.00 0.10
C GLN A 112 8.52 -23.36 -1.04
N LEU A 113 8.04 -22.13 -0.85
CA LEU A 113 7.19 -21.39 -1.78
C LEU A 113 7.92 -20.17 -2.37
N ASP A 114 9.26 -20.19 -2.40
CA ASP A 114 10.09 -19.10 -2.93
C ASP A 114 9.71 -18.67 -4.35
N ALA A 115 9.22 -19.59 -5.17
CA ALA A 115 8.75 -19.28 -6.53
C ALA A 115 7.51 -18.36 -6.56
N LEU A 116 6.72 -18.34 -5.48
CA LEU A 116 5.51 -17.52 -5.33
C LEU A 116 5.78 -16.18 -4.65
N HIS A 117 6.87 -16.04 -3.89
CA HIS A 117 7.27 -14.80 -3.22
C HIS A 117 7.21 -13.56 -4.11
N PRO A 118 7.76 -13.51 -5.34
CA PRO A 118 7.74 -12.31 -6.15
C PRO A 118 6.34 -11.86 -6.58
N PHE A 119 5.32 -12.71 -6.43
CA PHE A 119 3.93 -12.38 -6.73
C PHE A 119 3.12 -12.04 -5.47
N LEU A 120 3.69 -12.17 -4.28
CA LEU A 120 2.97 -11.89 -3.04
C LEU A 120 2.76 -10.38 -2.86
N LEU A 121 1.56 -10.03 -2.40
CA LEU A 121 1.16 -8.65 -2.17
C LEU A 121 2.04 -7.94 -1.13
N THR A 122 2.58 -8.72 -0.19
CA THR A 122 3.37 -8.26 0.95
C THR A 122 4.87 -8.45 0.80
N ASP A 123 5.33 -9.10 -0.28
CA ASP A 123 6.75 -9.40 -0.52
C ASP A 123 7.62 -8.15 -0.37
N ARG A 124 7.17 -7.08 -1.04
CA ARG A 124 7.89 -5.82 -1.14
C ARG A 124 7.55 -4.82 -0.04
N TRP A 125 6.71 -5.16 0.94
CA TRP A 125 6.32 -4.19 1.98
C TRP A 125 7.51 -3.76 2.85
N PHE A 126 8.47 -4.66 3.08
CA PHE A 126 9.63 -4.41 3.95
C PHE A 126 10.86 -3.84 3.21
N ASP A 127 10.84 -3.78 1.88
CA ASP A 127 11.90 -3.20 1.06
C ASP A 127 12.07 -1.68 1.27
N PHE A 128 11.21 -1.03 2.06
CA PHE A 128 11.45 0.34 2.51
C PHE A 128 12.79 0.50 3.23
N ALA A 129 13.33 -0.58 3.82
CA ALA A 129 14.65 -0.58 4.44
C ALA A 129 15.78 -0.25 3.43
N ASP A 130 15.60 -0.57 2.14
CA ASP A 130 16.54 -0.22 1.09
C ASP A 130 16.55 1.29 0.80
N LEU A 131 15.46 2.02 1.10
CA LEU A 131 15.39 3.48 1.02
C LEU A 131 16.17 4.17 2.16
N LEU A 132 16.48 3.42 3.23
CA LEU A 132 17.32 3.87 4.34
C LEU A 132 18.82 3.58 4.11
N ARG A 133 19.19 2.96 2.99
CA ARG A 133 20.60 2.73 2.60
C ARG A 133 21.22 3.95 1.93
N ASP A 134 22.55 3.98 1.93
CA ASP A 134 23.34 5.00 1.26
C ASP A 134 24.37 4.31 0.34
N PRO A 135 24.20 4.34 -1.00
CA PRO A 135 23.18 5.07 -1.77
C PRO A 135 21.77 4.44 -1.70
N ILE A 136 20.74 5.24 -1.98
CA ILE A 136 19.33 4.79 -2.05
C ILE A 136 19.18 3.81 -3.22
N ALA A 137 18.67 2.61 -2.96
CA ALA A 137 18.35 1.65 -4.01
C ALA A 137 16.92 1.89 -4.54
N TRP A 138 16.82 2.49 -5.72
CA TRP A 138 15.54 2.81 -6.37
C TRP A 138 14.88 1.63 -7.07
N SER A 139 15.60 0.53 -7.29
CA SER A 139 15.09 -0.68 -7.94
C SER A 139 13.87 -1.24 -7.21
N SER A 140 13.94 -1.33 -5.88
CA SER A 140 12.87 -1.86 -5.03
C SER A 140 11.61 -0.99 -5.10
N PHE A 141 11.76 0.33 -5.27
CA PHE A 141 10.63 1.26 -5.46
C PHE A 141 9.91 1.00 -6.79
N GLY A 142 10.65 0.84 -7.89
CA GLY A 142 10.08 0.57 -9.21
C GLY A 142 9.37 -0.77 -9.29
N GLU A 143 9.97 -1.82 -8.72
CA GLU A 143 9.41 -3.18 -8.68
C GLU A 143 8.13 -3.25 -7.85
N ASN A 144 8.10 -2.57 -6.69
CA ASN A 144 6.90 -2.44 -5.85
C ASN A 144 5.75 -1.72 -6.58
N ALA A 145 6.05 -0.61 -7.27
CA ALA A 145 5.07 0.12 -8.05
C ALA A 145 4.50 -0.73 -9.20
N LEU A 146 5.34 -1.50 -9.90
CA LEU A 146 4.91 -2.42 -10.95
C LEU A 146 4.00 -3.53 -10.41
N LEU A 147 4.38 -4.16 -9.29
CA LEU A 147 3.58 -5.21 -8.67
C LEU A 147 2.19 -4.70 -8.29
N GLN A 148 2.10 -3.51 -7.69
CA GLN A 148 0.81 -2.94 -7.34
C GLN A 148 -0.02 -2.55 -8.54
N LEU A 149 0.59 -1.96 -9.57
CA LEU A 149 -0.12 -1.64 -10.81
C LEU A 149 -0.70 -2.90 -11.44
N ALA A 150 0.03 -4.02 -11.44
CA ALA A 150 -0.48 -5.30 -11.90
C ALA A 150 -1.70 -5.76 -11.08
N TYR A 151 -1.62 -5.70 -9.75
CA TYR A 151 -2.75 -6.04 -8.87
C TYR A 151 -3.96 -5.12 -9.09
N VAL A 152 -3.74 -3.81 -9.21
CA VAL A 152 -4.80 -2.83 -9.49
C VAL A 152 -5.45 -3.11 -10.85
N ALA A 153 -4.66 -3.43 -11.88
CA ALA A 153 -5.19 -3.78 -13.19
C ALA A 153 -6.04 -5.06 -13.13
N VAL A 154 -5.57 -6.10 -12.44
CA VAL A 154 -6.28 -7.38 -12.32
C VAL A 154 -7.55 -7.25 -11.47
N PHE A 155 -7.44 -6.79 -10.23
CA PHE A 155 -8.60 -6.67 -9.33
C PHE A 155 -9.55 -5.55 -9.73
N GLY A 156 -9.02 -4.45 -10.30
CA GLY A 156 -9.83 -3.38 -10.87
C GLY A 156 -10.65 -3.83 -12.07
N SER A 157 -10.05 -4.58 -13.01
CA SER A 157 -10.78 -5.15 -14.15
C SER A 157 -11.82 -6.17 -13.71
N LEU A 158 -11.52 -7.03 -12.73
CA LEU A 158 -12.49 -7.96 -12.14
C LEU A 158 -13.67 -7.23 -11.45
N ALA A 159 -13.39 -6.17 -10.70
CA ALA A 159 -14.43 -5.37 -10.06
C ALA A 159 -15.35 -4.69 -11.09
N ILE A 160 -14.77 -4.10 -12.13
CA ILE A 160 -15.51 -3.48 -13.23
C ILE A 160 -16.36 -4.55 -13.95
N GLY A 161 -15.76 -5.68 -14.31
CA GLY A 161 -16.43 -6.79 -14.98
C GLY A 161 -17.63 -7.31 -14.19
N ARG A 162 -17.50 -7.46 -12.86
CA ARG A 162 -18.58 -7.86 -11.95
C ARG A 162 -19.72 -6.84 -11.92
N PHE A 163 -19.40 -5.54 -11.90
CA PHE A 163 -20.40 -4.47 -11.91
C PHE A 163 -21.13 -4.33 -13.24
N THR A 164 -20.48 -4.69 -14.35
CA THR A 164 -21.10 -4.71 -15.68
C THR A 164 -21.94 -5.97 -15.95
N THR A 165 -21.64 -7.10 -15.30
CA THR A 165 -22.43 -8.35 -15.44
C THR A 165 -23.55 -8.49 -14.40
N ARG A 166 -23.53 -7.74 -13.29
CA ARG A 166 -24.72 -7.63 -12.43
C ARG A 166 -25.76 -6.74 -13.11
N ASP A 167 -26.63 -7.37 -13.88
CA ASP A 167 -27.97 -6.85 -14.11
C ASP A 167 -28.71 -6.82 -12.78
N ILE A 168 -28.72 -5.65 -12.15
CA ILE A 168 -29.64 -5.34 -11.07
C ILE A 168 -30.93 -4.96 -11.77
N LEU A 169 -31.84 -5.93 -11.92
CA LEU A 169 -33.23 -5.63 -12.20
C LEU A 169 -33.81 -4.99 -10.94
N SER A 170 -34.14 -3.70 -11.07
CA SER A 170 -34.91 -2.84 -10.17
C SER A 170 -34.18 -2.24 -8.97
#